data_AF-A0AAJ7E3R3-F1
#
_entry.id   AF-A0AAJ7E3R3-F1
#
_cell.length_a   1.000
_cell.length_b   1.000
_cell.length_c   1.000
_cell.angle_alpha   90.00
_cell.angle_beta   90.00
_cell.angle_gamma   90.00
#
_symmetry.space_group_name_H-M   'P 1'
#
loop_
_entity.id
_entity.type
_entity.pdbx_description
1 polymer ?
#
loop_
_entity_poly.entity_id
_entity_poly.type
_entity_poly.pdbx_seq_one_letter_code
_entity_poly.pdbx_strand_id
1 'polypeptide(L)'
;MLNILDLIFLGLAFMVTFTGFLINNFEKHVPVFIIKGYRYGSFAYRGSGATYLQMIEIPKAYYRHFYSFSSVFCVATLIYTILVYFFNLNVSSLIVFMLRILLEQDEPGVCVTAAVIALSLLAVQCARRCYETYYLQVFAKSSKMNLSHYLVGIAHYFACIVAAVGQAPLFCGHQNREKIIWTDTRTTLVSVPCILIFLWACNEQYQTNIIFANLRRDKKTGKVVTEDHKIPNGRLFERVSSPHRLCEVILYTVLLILIPTKTFFCIYLWVLSNQIQTAIQAHEWYKKSFKDYPVNRAAIIPALLFYKSTTLYQLKMFNILDIILLNFSITFVIVGSLITNYEEHVPVFLIKLFRYGSFAYKGKDEKLFKTIEVPKSYFRHFYVFSAVFSAVTLIYMVSIYFLSFPANTFVQIIMARIFTDEEPKVSAMAALLTLSLLTLQCCRRCYESHKLQVFARTSKINLFFYGTAFVHYAALILIAVGQAPLFCGEQKGDIQWTDDWTKLVYVPCILLFLLASYGQYNSNVVLANLRRDKTGAVVTEAHKIPRGKMFDIVSSPHRLCEIVLYVVLATLTPTRTMLIMCFWVFCNQIQSAVHAHEWYKRTFKDYPKNRTAIFPYLL
;
A
#
# COMPACT_ATOMS: atom_id res chain seq x y z
N MET A 1 -7.57 -16.00 -5.17
CA MET A 1 -7.46 -14.60 -5.67
C MET A 1 -7.95 -13.65 -4.58
N LEU A 2 -7.59 -12.35 -4.60
CA LEU A 2 -8.09 -11.36 -3.63
C LEU A 2 -9.45 -10.84 -4.10
N ASN A 3 -10.47 -10.87 -3.25
CA ASN A 3 -11.79 -10.35 -3.56
C ASN A 3 -11.86 -8.83 -3.34
N ILE A 4 -12.99 -8.22 -3.71
CA ILE A 4 -13.16 -6.77 -3.63
C ILE A 4 -12.99 -6.23 -2.20
N LEU A 5 -13.47 -6.95 -1.17
CA LEU A 5 -13.30 -6.54 0.22
C LEU A 5 -11.83 -6.63 0.65
N ASP A 6 -11.12 -7.70 0.30
CA ASP A 6 -9.69 -7.84 0.58
C ASP A 6 -8.90 -6.64 0.05
N LEU A 7 -9.17 -6.25 -1.20
CA LEU A 7 -8.49 -5.15 -1.88
C LEU A 7 -8.80 -3.80 -1.24
N ILE A 8 -10.07 -3.57 -0.88
CA ILE A 8 -10.49 -2.34 -0.18
C ILE A 8 -9.78 -2.22 1.16
N PHE A 9 -9.84 -3.25 2.01
CA PHE A 9 -9.28 -3.16 3.36
C PHE A 9 -7.75 -3.19 3.39
N LEU A 10 -7.11 -3.93 2.47
CA LEU A 10 -5.65 -3.87 2.32
C LEU A 10 -5.21 -2.48 1.85
N GLY A 11 -5.93 -1.88 0.90
CA GLY A 11 -5.69 -0.51 0.44
C GLY A 11 -5.89 0.53 1.55
N LEU A 12 -6.95 0.39 2.35
CA LEU A 12 -7.21 1.27 3.50
C LEU A 12 -6.12 1.12 4.58
N ALA A 13 -5.76 -0.11 4.95
CA ALA A 13 -4.70 -0.40 5.93
C ALA A 13 -3.36 0.22 5.51
N PHE A 14 -3.05 0.09 4.22
CA PHE A 14 -1.89 0.69 3.62
C PHE A 14 -1.94 2.23 3.69
N MET A 15 -3.01 2.84 3.18
CA MET A 15 -3.18 4.29 3.12
C MET A 15 -3.05 4.94 4.50
N VAL A 16 -3.65 4.35 5.54
CA VAL A 16 -3.58 4.93 6.89
C VAL A 16 -2.19 4.79 7.49
N THR A 17 -1.53 3.63 7.31
CA THR A 17 -0.18 3.40 7.83
C THR A 17 0.83 4.31 7.17
N PHE A 18 0.80 4.41 5.84
CA PHE A 18 1.70 5.24 5.06
C PHE A 18 1.51 6.72 5.35
N THR A 19 0.26 7.20 5.30
CA THR A 19 -0.02 8.63 5.56
C THR A 19 0.28 9.00 7.01
N GLY A 20 -0.02 8.12 7.96
CA GLY A 20 0.34 8.29 9.37
C GLY A 20 1.86 8.38 9.56
N PHE A 21 2.63 7.48 8.92
CA PHE A 21 4.09 7.51 8.94
C PHE A 21 4.66 8.81 8.36
N LEU A 22 4.18 9.24 7.19
CA LEU A 22 4.60 10.49 6.54
C LEU A 22 4.33 11.69 7.43
N ILE A 23 3.12 11.77 8.00
CA ILE A 23 2.73 12.87 8.88
C ILE A 23 3.58 12.88 10.16
N ASN A 24 3.88 11.72 10.73
CA ASN A 24 4.62 11.66 12.00
C ASN A 24 6.11 12.00 11.85
N ASN A 25 6.73 11.66 10.71
CA ASN A 25 8.17 11.82 10.51
C ASN A 25 8.54 13.00 9.59
N PHE A 26 7.64 13.39 8.67
CA PHE A 26 7.91 14.35 7.61
C PHE A 26 6.83 15.43 7.48
N GLU A 27 6.11 15.76 8.57
CA GLU A 27 4.94 16.66 8.56
C GLU A 27 5.15 17.93 7.72
N LYS A 28 6.32 18.59 7.85
CA LYS A 28 6.65 19.83 7.14
C LYS A 28 6.65 19.70 5.61
N HIS A 29 6.83 18.49 5.10
CA HIS A 29 6.89 18.18 3.67
C HIS A 29 5.60 17.55 3.15
N VAL A 30 4.66 17.19 4.03
CA VAL A 30 3.38 16.62 3.64
C VAL A 30 2.44 17.76 3.22
N PRO A 31 1.85 17.72 2.01
CA PRO A 31 0.87 18.70 1.58
C PRO A 31 -0.26 18.88 2.59
N VAL A 32 -0.63 20.13 2.87
CA VAL A 32 -1.62 20.48 3.90
C VAL A 32 -2.96 19.78 3.69
N PHE A 33 -3.39 19.56 2.44
CA PHE A 33 -4.64 18.86 2.16
C PHE A 33 -4.61 17.39 2.61
N ILE A 34 -3.44 16.73 2.56
CA ILE A 34 -3.27 15.36 3.07
C ILE A 34 -3.33 15.36 4.59
N ILE A 35 -2.63 16.30 5.24
CA ILE A 35 -2.65 16.43 6.70
C ILE A 35 -4.07 16.69 7.19
N LYS A 36 -4.79 17.63 6.56
CA LYS A 36 -6.16 18.01 6.92
C LYS A 36 -7.19 16.93 6.57
N GLY A 37 -6.98 16.20 5.47
CA GLY A 37 -7.82 15.05 5.11
C GLY A 37 -7.63 13.87 6.07
N TYR A 38 -6.42 13.67 6.58
CA TYR A 38 -6.06 12.56 7.48
C TYR A 38 -6.38 12.83 8.95
N ARG A 39 -6.00 14.00 9.48
CA ARG A 39 -6.16 14.34 10.90
C ARG A 39 -7.56 14.89 11.18
N TYR A 40 -8.23 14.34 12.19
CA TYR A 40 -9.58 14.78 12.59
C TYR A 40 -9.74 14.78 14.12
N GLY A 41 -10.83 15.38 14.61
CA GLY A 41 -11.08 15.46 16.05
C GLY A 41 -10.06 16.32 16.80
N SER A 42 -9.53 15.82 17.92
CA SER A 42 -8.65 16.60 18.80
C SER A 42 -7.36 17.06 18.13
N PHE A 43 -6.81 16.23 17.24
CA PHE A 43 -5.56 16.48 16.52
C PHE A 43 -5.78 17.04 15.10
N ALA A 44 -6.99 17.53 14.77
CA ALA A 44 -7.28 18.13 13.46
C ALA A 44 -6.32 19.28 13.11
N TYR A 45 -5.99 19.42 11.84
CA TYR A 45 -5.15 20.51 11.34
C TYR A 45 -5.86 21.87 11.48
N ARG A 46 -5.21 22.85 12.13
CA ARG A 46 -5.78 24.18 12.44
C ARG A 46 -5.29 25.32 11.55
N GLY A 47 -4.42 25.06 10.57
CA GLY A 47 -3.92 26.10 9.67
C GLY A 47 -4.92 26.48 8.56
N SER A 48 -4.65 27.58 7.86
CA SER A 48 -5.51 28.14 6.81
C SER A 48 -5.44 27.42 5.46
N GLY A 49 -4.54 26.45 5.29
CA GLY A 49 -4.40 25.71 4.02
C GLY A 49 -5.56 24.74 3.73
N ALA A 50 -5.79 24.48 2.44
CA ALA A 50 -6.80 23.53 1.94
C ALA A 50 -8.23 23.80 2.50
N THR A 51 -8.69 25.05 2.44
CA THR A 51 -10.04 25.46 2.86
C THR A 51 -11.15 24.74 2.10
N TYR A 52 -10.95 24.42 0.83
CA TYR A 52 -11.93 23.66 0.02
C TYR A 52 -12.35 22.31 0.63
N LEU A 53 -11.52 21.69 1.48
CA LEU A 53 -11.87 20.45 2.18
C LEU A 53 -13.01 20.62 3.20
N GLN A 54 -13.29 21.86 3.64
CA GLN A 54 -14.42 22.15 4.54
C GLN A 54 -15.76 21.84 3.87
N MET A 55 -15.85 21.88 2.53
CA MET A 55 -17.06 21.55 1.79
C MET A 55 -17.49 20.09 1.96
N ILE A 56 -16.56 19.21 2.33
CA ILE A 56 -16.80 17.78 2.55
C ILE A 56 -16.62 17.38 4.02
N GLU A 57 -16.60 18.35 4.94
CA GLU A 57 -16.59 18.10 6.37
C GLU A 57 -18.01 17.96 6.90
N ILE A 58 -18.25 16.88 7.65
CA ILE A 58 -19.54 16.59 8.28
C ILE A 58 -19.40 16.54 9.80
N PRO A 59 -20.48 16.74 10.57
CA PRO A 59 -20.42 16.68 12.03
C PRO A 59 -19.89 15.33 12.51
N LYS A 60 -18.95 15.35 13.47
CA LYS A 60 -18.48 14.12 14.10
C LYS A 60 -19.59 13.38 14.86
N ALA A 61 -20.69 14.04 15.22
CA ALA A 61 -21.85 13.38 15.81
C ALA A 61 -22.52 12.36 14.85
N TYR A 62 -22.24 12.40 13.54
CA TYR A 62 -22.73 11.42 12.57
C TYR A 62 -22.15 10.02 12.79
N TYR A 63 -21.24 9.89 13.77
CA TYR A 63 -20.90 8.59 14.33
C TYR A 63 -22.14 7.78 14.77
N ARG A 64 -23.23 8.47 15.14
CA ARG A 64 -24.54 7.89 15.44
C ARG A 64 -25.11 7.05 14.30
N HIS A 65 -25.09 7.57 13.07
CA HIS A 65 -25.74 6.91 11.93
C HIS A 65 -25.09 5.57 11.62
N PHE A 66 -23.77 5.52 11.66
CA PHE A 66 -23.06 4.29 11.31
C PHE A 66 -23.29 3.22 12.38
N TYR A 67 -23.40 3.59 13.67
CA TYR A 67 -23.58 2.61 14.74
C TYR A 67 -25.02 2.12 14.79
N SER A 68 -26.00 2.99 14.50
CA SER A 68 -27.38 2.58 14.28
C SER A 68 -27.48 1.59 13.12
N PHE A 69 -26.87 1.91 11.97
CA PHE A 69 -26.80 0.99 10.84
C PHE A 69 -26.16 -0.34 11.22
N SER A 70 -24.97 -0.33 11.84
CA SER A 70 -24.26 -1.56 12.19
C SER A 70 -25.03 -2.41 13.19
N SER A 71 -25.68 -1.80 14.18
CA SER A 71 -26.50 -2.53 15.17
C SER A 71 -27.68 -3.21 14.51
N VAL A 72 -28.45 -2.47 13.71
CA VAL A 72 -29.63 -3.03 13.03
C VAL A 72 -29.21 -4.11 12.05
N PHE A 73 -28.20 -3.85 11.22
CA PHE A 73 -27.73 -4.79 10.21
C PHE A 73 -27.12 -6.06 10.83
N CYS A 74 -26.32 -5.93 11.91
CA CYS A 74 -25.72 -7.08 12.58
C CYS A 74 -26.78 -7.94 13.28
N VAL A 75 -27.75 -7.33 13.97
CA VAL A 75 -28.82 -8.07 14.66
C VAL A 75 -29.74 -8.75 13.65
N ALA A 76 -30.12 -8.06 12.57
CA ALA A 76 -30.91 -8.66 11.49
C ALA A 76 -30.18 -9.84 10.84
N THR A 77 -28.87 -9.69 10.58
CA THR A 77 -28.05 -10.77 10.03
C THR A 77 -27.95 -11.94 11.01
N LEU A 78 -27.74 -11.69 12.31
CA LEU A 78 -27.70 -12.75 13.32
C LEU A 78 -29.02 -13.51 13.43
N ILE A 79 -30.16 -12.80 13.46
CA ILE A 79 -31.50 -13.41 13.44
C ILE A 79 -31.66 -14.26 12.19
N TYR A 80 -31.30 -13.75 11.02
CA TYR A 80 -31.39 -14.49 9.76
C TYR A 80 -30.52 -15.76 9.79
N THR A 81 -29.29 -15.67 10.30
CA THR A 81 -28.39 -16.82 10.48
C THR A 81 -28.98 -17.86 11.44
N ILE A 82 -29.62 -17.43 12.53
CA ILE A 82 -30.31 -18.33 13.45
C ILE A 82 -31.49 -19.03 12.75
N LEU A 83 -32.31 -18.29 11.99
CA LEU A 83 -33.41 -18.87 11.23
C LEU A 83 -32.92 -19.90 10.19
N VAL A 84 -31.81 -19.61 9.52
CA VAL A 84 -31.22 -20.52 8.52
C VAL A 84 -30.77 -21.83 9.16
N TYR A 85 -30.06 -21.77 10.29
CA TYR A 85 -29.49 -22.99 10.90
C TYR A 85 -30.45 -23.74 11.82
N PHE A 86 -31.25 -23.04 12.64
CA PHE A 86 -32.08 -23.67 13.67
C PHE A 86 -33.54 -23.85 13.24
N PHE A 87 -34.03 -23.09 12.25
CA PHE A 87 -35.42 -23.16 11.77
C PHE A 87 -35.50 -23.62 10.31
N ASN A 88 -34.42 -24.15 9.75
CA ASN A 88 -34.35 -24.68 8.38
C ASN A 88 -34.77 -23.68 7.29
N LEU A 89 -34.60 -22.37 7.53
CA LEU A 89 -34.84 -21.37 6.51
C LEU A 89 -33.78 -21.48 5.40
N ASN A 90 -34.21 -21.38 4.14
CA ASN A 90 -33.29 -21.35 3.01
C ASN A 90 -32.67 -19.97 2.82
N VAL A 91 -31.38 -19.94 2.48
CA VAL A 91 -30.70 -18.70 2.14
C VAL A 91 -31.21 -18.20 0.79
N SER A 92 -31.64 -16.95 0.72
CA SER A 92 -32.12 -16.35 -0.54
C SER A 92 -31.03 -16.37 -1.61
N SER A 93 -31.37 -16.72 -2.84
CA SER A 93 -30.45 -16.74 -3.97
C SER A 93 -29.79 -15.38 -4.22
N LEU A 94 -30.52 -14.28 -3.97
CA LEU A 94 -29.98 -12.92 -4.04
C LEU A 94 -28.87 -12.69 -3.01
N ILE A 95 -29.04 -13.20 -1.79
CA ILE A 95 -28.04 -13.08 -0.72
C ILE A 95 -26.79 -13.87 -1.10
N VAL A 96 -26.94 -15.13 -1.51
CA VAL A 96 -25.82 -15.96 -1.97
C VAL A 96 -25.09 -15.31 -3.14
N PHE A 97 -25.82 -14.75 -4.11
CA PHE A 97 -25.23 -14.03 -5.24
C PHE A 97 -24.42 -12.81 -4.80
N MET A 98 -24.96 -11.97 -3.91
CA MET A 98 -24.25 -10.80 -3.37
C MET A 98 -23.01 -11.20 -2.58
N LEU A 99 -23.11 -12.22 -1.73
CA LEU A 99 -21.97 -12.74 -0.98
C LEU A 99 -20.88 -13.28 -1.91
N ARG A 100 -21.26 -13.97 -2.98
CA ARG A 100 -20.32 -14.48 -3.99
C ARG A 100 -19.56 -13.35 -4.68
N ILE A 101 -20.22 -12.25 -5.05
CA ILE A 101 -19.56 -11.06 -5.63
C ILE A 101 -18.57 -10.43 -4.65
N LEU A 102 -18.94 -10.32 -3.38
CA LEU A 102 -18.14 -9.62 -2.38
C LEU A 102 -16.95 -10.44 -1.87
N LEU A 103 -17.12 -11.76 -1.75
CA LEU A 103 -16.15 -12.64 -1.09
C LEU A 103 -15.41 -13.59 -2.05
N GLU A 104 -15.94 -13.83 -3.26
CA GLU A 104 -15.40 -14.76 -4.25
C GLU A 104 -15.01 -16.13 -3.65
N GLN A 105 -15.90 -16.68 -2.84
CA GLN A 105 -15.64 -17.88 -2.06
C GLN A 105 -16.74 -18.92 -2.28
N ASP A 106 -16.34 -20.10 -2.76
CA ASP A 106 -17.24 -21.21 -3.08
C ASP A 106 -17.26 -22.29 -1.99
N GLU A 107 -16.35 -22.22 -1.00
CA GLU A 107 -16.27 -23.17 0.13
C GLU A 107 -16.24 -22.44 1.48
N PRO A 108 -16.86 -23.00 2.55
CA PRO A 108 -16.89 -22.35 3.86
C PRO A 108 -15.49 -22.26 4.47
N GLY A 109 -15.15 -21.06 4.96
CA GLY A 109 -13.89 -20.80 5.68
C GLY A 109 -13.98 -21.05 7.18
N VAL A 110 -15.20 -21.19 7.71
CA VAL A 110 -15.49 -21.40 9.13
C VAL A 110 -16.65 -22.39 9.31
N CYS A 111 -16.74 -23.03 10.48
CA CYS A 111 -17.91 -23.81 10.87
C CYS A 111 -19.08 -22.92 11.33
N VAL A 112 -20.28 -23.49 11.44
CA VAL A 112 -21.50 -22.78 11.88
C VAL A 112 -21.31 -22.14 13.26
N THR A 113 -20.76 -22.89 14.22
CA THR A 113 -20.56 -22.42 15.60
C THR A 113 -19.65 -21.19 15.65
N ALA A 114 -18.55 -21.17 14.90
CA ALA A 114 -17.64 -20.02 14.86
C ALA A 114 -18.32 -18.76 14.30
N ALA A 115 -19.08 -18.91 13.21
CA ALA A 115 -19.81 -17.80 12.58
C ALA A 115 -20.89 -17.23 13.52
N VAL A 116 -21.68 -18.08 14.17
CA VAL A 116 -22.73 -17.67 15.11
C VAL A 116 -22.14 -16.97 16.34
N ILE A 117 -21.03 -17.48 16.90
CA ILE A 117 -20.34 -16.83 18.02
C ILE A 117 -19.82 -15.47 17.59
N ALA A 118 -19.11 -15.38 16.45
CA ALA A 118 -18.54 -14.13 15.98
C ALA A 118 -19.61 -13.07 15.68
N LEU A 119 -20.72 -13.44 15.04
CA LEU A 119 -21.86 -12.55 14.81
C LEU A 119 -22.53 -12.10 16.11
N SER A 120 -22.63 -12.99 17.11
CA SER A 120 -23.18 -12.66 18.42
C SER A 120 -22.29 -11.63 19.15
N LEU A 121 -20.97 -11.84 19.14
CA LEU A 121 -20.01 -10.91 19.72
C LEU A 121 -20.00 -9.56 18.98
N LEU A 122 -20.07 -9.58 17.64
CA LEU A 122 -20.23 -8.37 16.82
C LEU A 122 -21.52 -7.63 17.13
N ALA A 123 -22.64 -8.35 17.34
CA ALA A 123 -23.93 -7.74 17.69
C ALA A 123 -23.85 -7.04 19.05
N VAL A 124 -23.25 -7.68 20.05
CA VAL A 124 -22.99 -7.08 21.38
C VAL A 124 -22.14 -5.82 21.23
N GLN A 125 -21.03 -5.89 20.47
CA GLN A 125 -20.16 -4.74 20.25
C GLN A 125 -20.90 -3.59 19.53
N CYS A 126 -21.62 -3.88 18.45
CA CYS A 126 -22.36 -2.87 17.69
C CYS A 126 -23.44 -2.21 18.55
N ALA A 127 -24.28 -3.00 19.24
CA ALA A 127 -25.33 -2.51 20.13
C ALA A 127 -24.76 -1.62 21.25
N ARG A 128 -23.69 -2.06 21.90
CA ARG A 128 -23.02 -1.26 22.94
C ARG A 128 -22.46 0.05 22.38
N ARG A 129 -21.74 0.00 21.25
CA ARG A 129 -21.19 1.22 20.62
C ARG A 129 -22.28 2.19 20.17
N CYS A 130 -23.42 1.68 19.71
CA CYS A 130 -24.60 2.48 19.39
C CYS A 130 -25.13 3.19 20.65
N TYR A 131 -25.36 2.45 21.73
CA TYR A 131 -25.76 3.03 23.02
C TYR A 131 -24.78 4.11 23.49
N GLU A 132 -23.47 3.80 23.51
CA GLU A 132 -22.45 4.76 23.91
C GLU A 132 -22.50 6.04 23.09
N THR A 133 -22.71 5.93 21.78
CA THR A 133 -22.67 7.07 20.86
C THR A 133 -23.91 7.96 20.96
N TYR A 134 -25.06 7.40 21.34
CA TYR A 134 -26.29 8.17 21.56
C TYR A 134 -26.35 8.77 22.97
N TYR A 135 -26.00 7.99 23.99
CA TYR A 135 -26.32 8.33 25.38
C TYR A 135 -25.11 8.70 26.23
N LEU A 136 -23.92 8.18 25.93
CA LEU A 136 -22.72 8.38 26.77
C LEU A 136 -21.80 9.46 26.21
N GLN A 137 -21.41 9.34 24.93
CA GLN A 137 -20.38 10.13 24.29
C GLN A 137 -20.83 11.59 24.09
N VAL A 138 -19.95 12.51 24.47
CA VAL A 138 -20.14 13.95 24.28
C VAL A 138 -19.38 14.41 23.05
N PHE A 139 -20.10 14.76 21.99
CA PHE A 139 -19.53 15.32 20.76
C PHE A 139 -19.48 16.84 20.86
N ALA A 140 -18.28 17.42 20.74
CA ALA A 140 -18.14 18.87 20.66
C ALA A 140 -18.79 19.39 19.38
N LYS A 141 -19.53 20.51 19.46
CA LYS A 141 -20.26 21.08 18.31
C LYS A 141 -19.34 21.49 17.16
N SER A 142 -18.13 21.92 17.50
CA SER A 142 -17.07 22.29 16.58
C SER A 142 -16.36 21.09 15.94
N SER A 143 -16.56 19.87 16.44
CA SER A 143 -15.84 18.70 15.94
C SER A 143 -16.43 18.20 14.62
N LYS A 144 -15.60 18.23 13.58
CA LYS A 144 -15.92 17.71 12.25
C LYS A 144 -15.06 16.48 11.90
N MET A 145 -15.52 15.72 10.91
CA MET A 145 -14.77 14.68 10.21
C MET A 145 -14.97 14.82 8.71
N ASN A 146 -14.02 14.34 7.92
CA ASN A 146 -14.19 14.28 6.47
C ASN A 146 -15.27 13.25 6.06
N LEU A 147 -16.02 13.51 5.00
CA LEU A 147 -17.03 12.59 4.44
C LEU A 147 -16.44 11.21 4.11
N SER A 148 -15.18 11.14 3.69
CA SER A 148 -14.51 9.86 3.44
C SER A 148 -14.45 8.97 4.70
N HIS A 149 -14.16 9.53 5.88
CA HIS A 149 -14.15 8.78 7.14
C HIS A 149 -15.53 8.20 7.47
N TYR A 150 -16.59 8.95 7.17
CA TYR A 150 -17.96 8.50 7.38
C TYR A 150 -18.32 7.31 6.47
N LEU A 151 -18.01 7.42 5.17
CA LEU A 151 -18.26 6.35 4.20
C LEU A 151 -17.43 5.09 4.52
N VAL A 152 -16.17 5.25 4.87
CA VAL A 152 -15.30 4.14 5.30
C VAL A 152 -15.85 3.48 6.56
N GLY A 153 -16.39 4.25 7.51
CA GLY A 153 -17.01 3.70 8.72
C GLY A 153 -18.23 2.81 8.42
N ILE A 154 -19.10 3.21 7.50
CA ILE A 154 -20.25 2.38 7.08
C ILE A 154 -19.76 1.12 6.37
N ALA A 155 -18.84 1.27 5.41
CA ALA A 155 -18.27 0.15 4.66
C ALA A 155 -17.57 -0.85 5.58
N HIS A 156 -16.87 -0.38 6.61
CA HIS A 156 -16.21 -1.21 7.62
C HIS A 156 -17.17 -2.15 8.35
N TYR A 157 -18.23 -1.61 8.96
CA TYR A 157 -19.19 -2.47 9.68
C TYR A 157 -19.94 -3.41 8.75
N PHE A 158 -20.32 -2.95 7.56
CA PHE A 158 -20.93 -3.81 6.54
C PHE A 158 -20.01 -4.99 6.21
N ALA A 159 -18.74 -4.74 5.92
CA ALA A 159 -17.78 -5.78 5.57
C ALA A 159 -17.48 -6.76 6.71
N CYS A 160 -17.38 -6.29 7.95
CA CYS A 160 -17.20 -7.18 9.11
C CYS A 160 -18.33 -8.20 9.23
N ILE A 161 -19.58 -7.73 9.09
CA ILE A 161 -20.78 -8.56 9.22
C ILE A 161 -20.89 -9.52 8.02
N VAL A 162 -20.64 -9.02 6.81
CA VAL A 162 -20.62 -9.83 5.59
C VAL A 162 -19.53 -10.90 5.62
N ALA A 163 -18.31 -10.56 6.05
CA ALA A 163 -17.21 -11.53 6.16
C ALA A 163 -17.50 -12.59 7.24
N ALA A 164 -18.16 -12.22 8.34
CA ALA A 164 -18.53 -13.15 9.40
C ALA A 164 -19.60 -14.17 8.97
N VAL A 165 -20.62 -13.74 8.23
CA VAL A 165 -21.71 -14.63 7.78
C VAL A 165 -21.39 -15.33 6.46
N GLY A 166 -20.81 -14.61 5.50
CA GLY A 166 -20.70 -15.04 4.11
C GLY A 166 -19.65 -16.11 3.83
N GLN A 167 -18.95 -16.57 4.87
CA GLN A 167 -17.97 -17.65 4.80
C GLN A 167 -18.37 -18.85 5.65
N ALA A 168 -19.59 -18.81 6.20
CA ALA A 168 -20.19 -19.89 6.97
C ALA A 168 -20.94 -20.87 6.03
N PRO A 169 -21.16 -22.12 6.45
CA PRO A 169 -21.85 -23.11 5.63
C PRO A 169 -23.26 -22.64 5.21
N LEU A 170 -23.75 -23.03 4.04
CA LEU A 170 -25.01 -22.56 3.42
C LEU A 170 -25.03 -21.11 2.92
N PHE A 171 -24.13 -20.23 3.40
CA PHE A 171 -24.03 -18.85 2.94
C PHE A 171 -23.00 -18.67 1.81
N CYS A 172 -22.15 -19.67 1.57
CA CYS A 172 -21.20 -19.71 0.46
C CYS A 172 -21.28 -21.04 -0.29
N GLY A 173 -21.21 -20.97 -1.62
CA GLY A 173 -21.26 -22.13 -2.50
C GLY A 173 -22.60 -22.88 -2.50
N HIS A 174 -22.62 -24.00 -3.22
CA HIS A 174 -23.75 -24.94 -3.19
C HIS A 174 -23.42 -26.08 -2.25
N GLN A 175 -24.08 -26.11 -1.08
CA GLN A 175 -23.85 -27.13 -0.07
C GLN A 175 -25.12 -27.91 0.25
N ASN A 176 -24.97 -29.21 0.50
CA ASN A 176 -26.05 -30.01 1.08
C ASN A 176 -26.12 -29.74 2.59
N ARG A 177 -27.29 -29.30 3.07
CA ARG A 177 -27.59 -29.01 4.47
C ARG A 177 -27.26 -30.16 5.41
N GLU A 178 -27.42 -31.41 4.98
CA GLU A 178 -27.13 -32.59 5.81
C GLU A 178 -25.63 -32.80 6.05
N LYS A 179 -24.77 -32.18 5.24
CA LYS A 179 -23.32 -32.38 5.26
C LYS A 179 -22.55 -31.15 5.78
N ILE A 180 -23.23 -30.18 6.39
CA ILE A 180 -22.56 -28.97 6.90
C ILE A 180 -21.77 -29.26 8.18
N ILE A 181 -20.66 -28.55 8.33
CA ILE A 181 -19.82 -28.63 9.54
C ILE A 181 -20.38 -27.70 10.60
N TRP A 182 -21.02 -28.26 11.62
CA TRP A 182 -21.55 -27.49 12.74
C TRP A 182 -20.45 -26.89 13.61
N THR A 183 -19.54 -27.72 14.09
CA THR A 183 -18.39 -27.30 14.90
C THR A 183 -17.13 -28.04 14.45
N ASP A 184 -15.97 -27.40 14.62
CA ASP A 184 -14.66 -27.99 14.36
C ASP A 184 -13.79 -27.98 15.64
N THR A 185 -12.72 -28.78 15.65
CA THR A 185 -11.84 -28.92 16.82
C THR A 185 -11.22 -27.60 17.24
N ARG A 186 -10.83 -26.75 16.27
CA ARG A 186 -10.24 -25.43 16.56
C ARG A 186 -11.24 -24.55 17.31
N THR A 187 -12.46 -24.48 16.82
CA THR A 187 -13.54 -23.66 17.38
C THR A 187 -13.92 -24.13 18.77
N THR A 188 -13.97 -25.44 19.00
CA THR A 188 -14.17 -26.00 20.35
C THR A 188 -13.08 -25.55 21.32
N LEU A 189 -11.81 -25.56 20.89
CA LEU A 189 -10.68 -25.14 21.74
C LEU A 189 -10.66 -23.63 22.02
N VAL A 190 -10.97 -22.79 21.03
CA VAL A 190 -10.77 -21.34 21.14
C VAL A 190 -12.02 -20.55 21.53
N SER A 191 -13.23 -21.11 21.37
CA SER A 191 -14.50 -20.39 21.54
C SER A 191 -14.66 -19.76 22.93
N VAL A 192 -14.53 -20.55 24.00
CA VAL A 192 -14.65 -20.08 25.38
C VAL A 192 -13.64 -18.98 25.72
N PRO A 193 -12.32 -19.17 25.54
CA PRO A 193 -11.36 -18.11 25.84
C PRO A 193 -11.58 -16.86 24.96
N CYS A 194 -11.95 -17.02 23.69
CA CYS A 194 -12.30 -15.91 22.81
C CYS A 194 -13.48 -15.10 23.36
N ILE A 195 -14.57 -15.76 23.74
CA ILE A 195 -15.76 -15.08 24.31
C ILE A 195 -15.38 -14.32 25.59
N LEU A 196 -14.64 -14.94 26.50
CA LEU A 196 -14.24 -14.31 27.76
C LEU A 196 -13.35 -13.08 27.53
N ILE A 197 -12.34 -13.19 26.66
CA ILE A 197 -11.44 -12.08 26.31
C ILE A 197 -12.22 -10.96 25.61
N PHE A 198 -13.14 -11.30 24.70
CA PHE A 198 -13.97 -10.32 24.01
C PHE A 198 -14.85 -9.54 24.98
N LEU A 199 -15.57 -10.24 25.86
CA LEU A 199 -16.46 -9.61 26.84
C LEU A 199 -15.67 -8.74 27.83
N TRP A 200 -14.49 -9.20 28.27
CA TRP A 200 -13.59 -8.39 29.09
C TRP A 200 -13.14 -7.12 28.37
N ALA A 201 -12.66 -7.22 27.13
CA ALA A 201 -12.20 -6.07 26.35
C ALA A 201 -13.35 -5.10 26.03
N CYS A 202 -14.55 -5.63 25.77
CA CYS A 202 -15.78 -4.89 25.54
C CYS A 202 -16.18 -4.07 26.77
N ASN A 203 -16.11 -4.68 27.96
CA ASN A 203 -16.32 -3.99 29.22
C ASN A 203 -15.25 -2.94 29.49
N GLU A 204 -13.96 -3.25 29.33
CA GLU A 204 -12.88 -2.28 29.55
C GLU A 204 -12.99 -1.07 28.61
N GLN A 205 -13.39 -1.29 27.35
CA GLN A 205 -13.67 -0.21 26.41
C GLN A 205 -14.86 0.65 26.87
N TYR A 206 -15.90 0.05 27.44
CA TYR A 206 -17.05 0.77 27.99
C TYR A 206 -16.66 1.64 29.18
N GLN A 207 -15.90 1.08 30.13
CA GLN A 207 -15.40 1.81 31.29
C GLN A 207 -14.51 2.99 30.86
N THR A 208 -13.69 2.80 29.83
CA THR A 208 -12.90 3.89 29.22
C THR A 208 -13.79 5.01 28.69
N ASN A 209 -14.89 4.68 28.01
CA ASN A 209 -15.82 5.67 27.47
C ASN A 209 -16.60 6.40 28.57
N ILE A 210 -16.90 5.74 29.69
CA ILE A 210 -17.48 6.38 30.88
C ILE A 210 -16.51 7.43 31.43
N ILE A 211 -15.22 7.11 31.56
CA ILE A 211 -14.21 8.06 32.02
C ILE A 211 -14.20 9.29 31.09
N PHE A 212 -14.19 9.10 29.78
CA PHE A 212 -14.26 10.23 28.84
C PHE A 212 -15.52 11.08 28.99
N ALA A 213 -16.69 10.46 29.20
CA ALA A 213 -17.94 11.18 29.40
C ALA A 213 -17.92 12.00 30.71
N ASN A 214 -17.42 11.40 31.79
CA ASN A 214 -17.34 12.02 33.11
C ASN A 214 -16.35 13.20 33.18
N LEU A 215 -15.38 13.29 32.27
CA LEU A 215 -14.52 14.48 32.16
C LEU A 215 -15.28 15.72 31.66
N ARG A 216 -16.42 15.51 30.99
CA ARG A 216 -17.22 16.53 30.31
C ARG A 216 -18.59 16.76 30.94
N ARG A 217 -19.04 15.88 31.82
CA ARG A 217 -20.33 15.95 32.50
C ARG A 217 -20.18 16.24 33.98
N ASP A 218 -21.14 16.97 34.52
CA ASP A 218 -21.26 17.11 35.97
C ASP A 218 -21.68 15.78 36.61
N LYS A 219 -21.04 15.41 37.71
CA LYS A 219 -21.25 14.11 38.36
C LYS A 219 -22.63 13.99 39.02
N LYS A 220 -23.24 15.10 39.45
CA LYS A 220 -24.53 15.09 40.17
C LYS A 220 -25.71 15.18 39.22
N THR A 221 -25.60 16.00 38.19
CA THR A 221 -26.70 16.32 37.27
C THR A 221 -26.62 15.60 35.92
N GLY A 222 -25.45 15.04 35.57
CA GLY A 222 -25.23 14.36 34.29
C GLY A 222 -25.21 15.28 33.06
N LYS A 223 -25.38 16.60 33.24
CA LYS A 223 -25.36 17.61 32.17
C LYS A 223 -23.94 17.87 31.70
N VAL A 224 -23.78 18.16 30.41
CA VAL A 224 -22.49 18.55 29.82
C VAL A 224 -22.09 19.92 30.36
N VAL A 225 -20.93 19.98 31.03
CA VAL A 225 -20.38 21.21 31.62
C VAL A 225 -19.22 21.79 30.82
N THR A 226 -18.55 20.99 29.99
CA THR A 226 -17.47 21.45 29.12
C THR A 226 -17.33 20.54 27.89
N GLU A 227 -16.94 21.12 26.77
CA GLU A 227 -16.53 20.39 25.56
C GLU A 227 -14.99 20.26 25.45
N ASP A 228 -14.26 20.87 26.38
CA ASP A 228 -12.80 20.89 26.38
C ASP A 228 -12.22 19.49 26.63
N HIS A 229 -10.99 19.32 26.18
CA HIS A 229 -10.25 18.09 26.43
C HIS A 229 -9.52 18.21 27.78
N LYS A 230 -9.52 17.11 28.53
CA LYS A 230 -8.80 16.96 29.79
C LYS A 230 -7.97 15.68 29.75
N ILE A 231 -6.99 15.57 30.64
CA ILE A 231 -6.20 14.34 30.81
C ILE A 231 -7.09 13.29 31.49
N PRO A 232 -7.38 12.14 30.85
CA PRO A 232 -8.10 11.03 31.49
C PRO A 232 -7.18 10.30 32.48
N ASN A 233 -7.72 9.90 33.64
CA ASN A 233 -7.03 9.13 34.67
C ASN A 233 -7.90 7.93 35.11
N GLY A 234 -7.26 6.92 35.67
CA GLY A 234 -7.88 5.68 36.14
C GLY A 234 -7.81 4.52 35.16
N ARG A 235 -7.82 3.29 35.70
CA ARG A 235 -7.76 2.03 34.94
C ARG A 235 -6.55 1.99 33.99
N LEU A 236 -6.76 1.53 32.75
CA LEU A 236 -5.70 1.45 31.74
C LEU A 236 -5.15 2.82 31.31
N PHE A 237 -5.82 3.93 31.60
CA PHE A 237 -5.25 5.26 31.31
C PHE A 237 -3.96 5.51 32.06
N GLU A 238 -3.73 4.86 33.21
CA GLU A 238 -2.46 4.98 33.94
C GLU A 238 -1.25 4.48 33.15
N ARG A 239 -1.48 3.59 32.15
CA ARG A 239 -0.42 2.97 31.36
C ARG A 239 -0.45 3.39 29.89
N VAL A 240 -1.62 3.66 29.33
CA VAL A 240 -1.77 3.97 27.91
C VAL A 240 -2.70 5.15 27.65
N SER A 241 -2.44 5.87 26.58
CA SER A 241 -3.16 7.11 26.22
C SER A 241 -4.53 6.83 25.62
N SER A 242 -4.65 5.70 24.91
CA SER A 242 -5.84 5.31 24.15
C SER A 242 -6.27 3.87 24.46
N PRO A 243 -6.65 3.54 25.72
CA PRO A 243 -7.04 2.18 26.09
C PRO A 243 -8.24 1.66 25.30
N HIS A 244 -9.21 2.53 24.96
CA HIS A 244 -10.33 2.16 24.08
C HIS A 244 -9.87 1.63 22.72
N ARG A 245 -8.75 2.10 22.18
CA ARG A 245 -8.20 1.64 20.89
C ARG A 245 -7.47 0.31 21.05
N LEU A 246 -6.78 0.12 22.18
CA LEU A 246 -6.22 -1.17 22.54
C LEU A 246 -7.31 -2.23 22.65
N CYS A 247 -8.41 -1.94 23.35
CA CYS A 247 -9.55 -2.83 23.44
C CYS A 247 -10.12 -3.14 22.05
N GLU A 248 -10.25 -2.16 21.16
CA GLU A 248 -10.70 -2.41 19.78
C GLU A 248 -9.76 -3.39 19.05
N VAL A 249 -8.44 -3.24 19.18
CA VAL A 249 -7.48 -4.19 18.59
C VAL A 249 -7.67 -5.60 19.16
N ILE A 250 -7.89 -5.74 20.48
CA ILE A 250 -8.14 -7.03 21.14
C ILE A 250 -9.44 -7.67 20.62
N LEU A 251 -10.52 -6.90 20.55
CA LEU A 251 -11.82 -7.37 20.05
C LEU A 251 -11.71 -7.93 18.62
N TYR A 252 -11.00 -7.25 17.73
CA TYR A 252 -10.81 -7.72 16.36
C TYR A 252 -9.77 -8.84 16.24
N THR A 253 -8.81 -8.93 17.15
CA THR A 253 -7.91 -10.08 17.25
C THR A 253 -8.70 -11.34 17.59
N VAL A 254 -9.62 -11.26 18.55
CA VAL A 254 -10.53 -12.36 18.89
C VAL A 254 -11.40 -12.75 17.68
N LEU A 255 -11.98 -11.78 16.99
CA LEU A 255 -12.80 -12.06 15.81
C LEU A 255 -11.99 -12.71 14.68
N LEU A 256 -10.72 -12.34 14.49
CA LEU A 256 -9.82 -13.01 13.54
C LEU A 256 -9.51 -14.45 13.94
N ILE A 257 -9.37 -14.75 15.25
CA ILE A 257 -9.16 -16.13 15.72
C ILE A 257 -10.40 -16.99 15.45
N LEU A 258 -11.60 -16.42 15.63
CA LEU A 258 -12.87 -17.10 15.34
C LEU A 258 -13.12 -17.23 13.83
N ILE A 259 -12.77 -16.22 13.05
CA ILE A 259 -12.92 -16.16 11.58
C ILE A 259 -11.55 -15.97 10.94
N PRO A 260 -10.69 -17.00 10.88
CA PRO A 260 -9.34 -16.90 10.35
C PRO A 260 -9.35 -17.02 8.83
N THR A 261 -10.10 -16.15 8.19
CA THR A 261 -10.19 -16.07 6.74
C THR A 261 -9.38 -14.88 6.25
N LYS A 262 -8.94 -14.98 5.01
CA LYS A 262 -8.15 -13.94 4.34
C LYS A 262 -8.86 -12.58 4.36
N THR A 263 -10.18 -12.55 4.13
CA THR A 263 -10.95 -11.29 4.15
C THR A 263 -11.03 -10.68 5.54
N PHE A 264 -11.27 -11.49 6.57
CA PHE A 264 -11.29 -10.98 7.93
C PHE A 264 -9.89 -10.55 8.39
N PHE A 265 -8.82 -11.19 7.90
CA PHE A 265 -7.45 -10.75 8.10
C PHE A 265 -7.17 -9.38 7.48
N CYS A 266 -7.64 -9.11 6.24
CA CYS A 266 -7.52 -7.78 5.62
C CYS A 266 -8.25 -6.70 6.44
N ILE A 267 -9.47 -6.99 6.91
CA ILE A 267 -10.24 -6.10 7.79
C ILE A 267 -9.48 -5.88 9.11
N TYR A 268 -8.91 -6.93 9.69
CA TYR A 268 -8.11 -6.84 10.91
C TYR A 268 -6.88 -5.95 10.72
N LEU A 269 -6.14 -6.09 9.61
CA LEU A 269 -4.99 -5.23 9.30
C LEU A 269 -5.39 -3.76 9.21
N TRP A 270 -6.55 -3.46 8.61
CA TRP A 270 -7.10 -2.11 8.60
C TRP A 270 -7.36 -1.58 10.01
N VAL A 271 -8.05 -2.35 10.85
CA VAL A 271 -8.34 -1.95 12.23
C VAL A 271 -7.05 -1.75 13.02
N LEU A 272 -6.13 -2.71 12.99
CA LEU A 272 -4.85 -2.64 13.68
C LEU A 272 -4.09 -1.37 13.27
N SER A 273 -3.94 -1.14 11.97
CA SER A 273 -3.25 0.02 11.40
C SER A 273 -3.90 1.34 11.84
N ASN A 274 -5.21 1.46 11.66
CA ASN A 274 -5.95 2.67 11.98
C ASN A 274 -5.92 2.98 13.50
N GLN A 275 -6.12 1.98 14.35
CA GLN A 275 -6.12 2.16 15.80
C GLN A 275 -4.73 2.56 16.32
N ILE A 276 -3.66 1.93 15.83
CA ILE A 276 -2.28 2.28 16.21
C ILE A 276 -1.93 3.70 15.77
N GLN A 277 -2.14 4.03 14.49
CA GLN A 277 -1.79 5.36 13.96
C GLN A 277 -2.57 6.47 14.67
N THR A 278 -3.88 6.26 14.87
CA THR A 278 -4.69 7.24 15.58
C THR A 278 -4.23 7.37 17.04
N ALA A 279 -3.86 6.27 17.70
CA ALA A 279 -3.34 6.29 19.08
C ALA A 279 -2.03 7.06 19.22
N ILE A 280 -1.10 6.89 18.27
CA ILE A 280 0.15 7.66 18.23
C ILE A 280 -0.17 9.15 18.11
N GLN A 281 -1.07 9.54 17.19
CA GLN A 281 -1.43 10.95 17.00
C GLN A 281 -2.13 11.55 18.20
N ALA A 282 -3.02 10.80 18.86
CA ALA A 282 -3.66 11.26 20.09
C ALA A 282 -2.65 11.42 21.22
N HIS A 283 -1.69 10.49 21.36
CA HIS A 283 -0.63 10.55 22.35
C HIS A 283 0.28 11.77 22.15
N GLU A 284 0.72 12.02 20.92
CA GLU A 284 1.52 13.20 20.57
C GLU A 284 0.73 14.50 20.78
N TRP A 285 -0.56 14.48 20.47
CA TRP A 285 -1.44 15.61 20.74
C TRP A 285 -1.58 15.90 22.24
N TYR A 286 -1.72 14.87 23.08
CA TYR A 286 -1.77 15.03 24.53
C TYR A 286 -0.46 15.63 25.07
N LYS A 287 0.69 15.10 24.66
CA LYS A 287 2.02 15.63 25.03
C LYS A 287 2.22 17.09 24.66
N LYS A 288 1.72 17.51 23.50
CA LYS A 288 1.82 18.90 23.02
C LYS A 288 0.83 19.84 23.72
N SER A 289 -0.34 19.33 24.10
CA SER A 289 -1.44 20.15 24.61
C SER A 289 -1.41 20.34 26.13
N PHE A 290 -0.87 19.37 26.87
CA PHE A 290 -0.84 19.39 28.33
C PHE A 290 0.60 19.28 28.84
N LYS A 291 1.06 20.31 29.56
CA LYS A 291 2.41 20.35 30.15
C LYS A 291 2.61 19.29 31.24
N ASP A 292 1.54 18.93 31.93
CA ASP A 292 1.46 17.97 33.02
C ASP A 292 1.07 16.55 32.55
N TYR A 293 1.19 16.26 31.24
CA TYR A 293 0.86 14.94 30.72
C TYR A 293 1.80 13.83 31.26
N PRO A 294 1.28 12.70 31.76
CA PRO A 294 2.12 11.65 32.33
C PRO A 294 3.10 11.03 31.32
N VAL A 295 4.40 11.19 31.60
CA VAL A 295 5.50 10.77 30.70
C VAL A 295 5.60 9.25 30.51
N ASN A 296 5.13 8.46 31.48
CA ASN A 296 5.22 7.00 31.47
C ASN A 296 4.10 6.31 30.67
N ARG A 297 3.14 7.06 30.11
CA ARG A 297 2.07 6.48 29.29
C ARG A 297 2.60 6.10 27.91
N ALA A 298 2.30 4.90 27.45
CA ALA A 298 2.44 4.52 26.05
C ALA A 298 1.24 5.01 25.22
N ALA A 299 1.34 4.99 23.90
CA ALA A 299 0.23 5.41 23.03
C ALA A 299 -0.96 4.44 23.08
N ILE A 300 -0.71 3.13 22.96
CA ILE A 300 -1.75 2.09 22.84
C ILE A 300 -1.42 0.77 23.56
N ILE A 301 -0.21 0.22 23.41
CA ILE A 301 0.19 -1.03 24.07
C ILE A 301 0.99 -0.69 25.33
N PRO A 302 0.63 -1.19 26.53
CA PRO A 302 1.38 -0.95 27.76
C PRO A 302 2.81 -1.48 27.63
N ALA A 303 3.79 -0.74 28.15
CA ALA A 303 5.22 -1.08 28.09
C ALA A 303 5.64 -2.40 28.81
N LEU A 304 4.68 -3.23 29.25
CA LEU A 304 4.89 -4.46 30.01
C LEU A 304 4.79 -5.75 29.18
N LEU A 305 4.48 -5.70 27.87
CA LEU A 305 4.48 -6.89 26.99
C LEU A 305 5.47 -6.83 25.84
N PHE A 306 6.19 -5.71 25.69
CA PHE A 306 7.36 -5.64 24.83
C PHE A 306 8.41 -4.85 25.57
N TYR A 307 9.38 -5.59 26.11
CA TYR A 307 10.73 -5.07 26.28
C TYR A 307 11.09 -4.25 25.03
N LYS A 308 11.74 -3.10 25.23
CA LYS A 308 12.36 -2.30 24.16
C LYS A 308 12.70 -3.16 22.95
N SER A 309 12.26 -2.75 21.75
CA SER A 309 12.79 -3.23 20.46
C SER A 309 12.30 -4.61 19.97
N THR A 310 11.23 -4.63 19.16
CA THR A 310 11.17 -5.59 18.03
C THR A 310 10.33 -5.06 16.87
N THR A 311 9.07 -4.64 17.06
CA THR A 311 8.22 -4.20 15.93
C THR A 311 8.57 -2.79 15.41
N LEU A 312 8.92 -1.87 16.31
CA LEU A 312 9.45 -0.55 15.92
C LEU A 312 10.88 -0.66 15.37
N TYR A 313 11.63 -1.70 15.75
CA TYR A 313 12.96 -1.97 15.21
C TYR A 313 12.86 -2.57 13.81
N GLN A 314 11.92 -3.48 13.56
CA GLN A 314 11.63 -4.02 12.23
C GLN A 314 11.10 -2.96 11.26
N LEU A 315 10.25 -2.03 11.70
CA LEU A 315 9.83 -0.88 10.88
C LEU A 315 10.92 0.20 10.75
N LYS A 316 11.79 0.38 11.75
CA LYS A 316 13.02 1.18 11.62
C LYS A 316 14.04 0.56 10.66
N MET A 317 13.96 -0.74 10.39
CA MET A 317 14.82 -1.34 9.37
C MET A 317 14.48 -0.76 8.01
N PHE A 318 13.20 -0.59 7.66
CA PHE A 318 12.79 -0.05 6.36
C PHE A 318 13.08 1.44 6.25
N ASN A 319 13.88 1.80 5.27
CA ASN A 319 14.15 3.20 4.98
C ASN A 319 13.04 3.80 4.11
N ILE A 320 13.06 5.13 3.91
CA ILE A 320 11.99 5.83 3.20
C ILE A 320 11.80 5.31 1.76
N LEU A 321 12.89 4.92 1.09
CA LEU A 321 12.85 4.35 -0.26
C LEU A 321 12.24 2.96 -0.25
N ASP A 322 12.58 2.11 0.72
CA ASP A 322 11.99 0.78 0.85
C ASP A 322 10.45 0.87 0.95
N ILE A 323 9.96 1.79 1.79
CA ILE A 323 8.53 2.03 1.98
C ILE A 323 7.91 2.48 0.66
N ILE A 324 8.45 3.53 0.04
CA ILE A 324 7.93 4.07 -1.23
C ILE A 324 7.86 3.00 -2.33
N LEU A 325 8.92 2.21 -2.50
CA LEU A 325 9.02 1.21 -3.56
C LEU A 325 8.10 0.00 -3.33
N LEU A 326 8.00 -0.51 -2.09
CA LEU A 326 7.02 -1.57 -1.76
C LEU A 326 5.59 -1.09 -2.02
N ASN A 327 5.29 0.16 -1.71
CA ASN A 327 3.97 0.74 -1.91
C ASN A 327 3.61 0.87 -3.38
N PHE A 328 4.55 1.35 -4.19
CA PHE A 328 4.35 1.36 -5.63
C PHE A 328 4.16 -0.05 -6.17
N SER A 329 4.93 -1.03 -5.68
CA SER A 329 4.83 -2.43 -6.13
C SER A 329 3.43 -2.99 -5.87
N ILE A 330 2.96 -2.86 -4.63
CA ILE A 330 1.62 -3.33 -4.22
C ILE A 330 0.52 -2.61 -5.00
N THR A 331 0.61 -1.28 -5.11
CA THR A 331 -0.40 -0.50 -5.85
C THR A 331 -0.46 -0.90 -7.33
N PHE A 332 0.69 -1.05 -7.99
CA PHE A 332 0.73 -1.45 -9.39
C PHE A 332 0.23 -2.87 -9.63
N VAL A 333 0.56 -3.81 -8.74
CA VAL A 333 0.07 -5.19 -8.85
C VAL A 333 -1.44 -5.23 -8.64
N ILE A 334 -1.96 -4.57 -7.61
CA ILE A 334 -3.39 -4.56 -7.29
C ILE A 334 -4.19 -3.85 -8.39
N VAL A 335 -3.85 -2.59 -8.68
CA VAL A 335 -4.60 -1.80 -9.66
C VAL A 335 -4.41 -2.35 -11.07
N GLY A 336 -3.20 -2.83 -11.39
CA GLY A 336 -2.93 -3.51 -12.66
C GLY A 336 -3.75 -4.77 -12.84
N SER A 337 -3.84 -5.62 -11.81
CA SER A 337 -4.65 -6.85 -11.84
C SER A 337 -6.14 -6.55 -11.95
N LEU A 338 -6.63 -5.56 -11.22
CA LEU A 338 -8.01 -5.09 -11.31
C LEU A 338 -8.34 -4.59 -12.73
N ILE A 339 -7.45 -3.81 -13.34
CA ILE A 339 -7.61 -3.31 -14.70
C ILE A 339 -7.54 -4.43 -15.75
N THR A 340 -6.76 -5.48 -15.52
CA THR A 340 -6.67 -6.62 -16.44
C THR A 340 -7.92 -7.49 -16.38
N ASN A 341 -8.36 -7.84 -15.17
CA ASN A 341 -9.34 -8.90 -14.95
C ASN A 341 -10.78 -8.38 -14.76
N TYR A 342 -10.94 -7.13 -14.30
CA TYR A 342 -12.22 -6.57 -13.89
C TYR A 342 -12.43 -5.15 -14.43
N GLU A 343 -11.92 -4.86 -15.64
CA GLU A 343 -11.91 -3.52 -16.25
C GLU A 343 -13.24 -2.78 -16.14
N GLU A 344 -14.36 -3.46 -16.40
CA GLU A 344 -15.72 -2.89 -16.37
C GLU A 344 -16.14 -2.36 -14.98
N HIS A 345 -15.52 -2.86 -13.92
CA HIS A 345 -15.80 -2.51 -12.53
C HIS A 345 -14.79 -1.52 -11.94
N VAL A 346 -13.69 -1.25 -12.65
CA VAL A 346 -12.68 -0.30 -12.20
C VAL A 346 -13.15 1.12 -12.54
N PRO A 347 -13.15 2.05 -11.57
CA PRO A 347 -13.45 3.46 -11.85
C PRO A 347 -12.62 3.98 -13.03
N VAL A 348 -13.28 4.62 -14.00
CA VAL A 348 -12.63 5.15 -15.23
C VAL A 348 -11.43 6.03 -14.90
N PHE A 349 -11.47 6.75 -13.77
CA PHE A 349 -10.35 7.55 -13.30
C PHE A 349 -9.08 6.73 -13.03
N LEU A 350 -9.20 5.54 -12.42
CA LEU A 350 -8.06 4.65 -12.15
C LEU A 350 -7.55 4.02 -13.44
N ILE A 351 -8.45 3.66 -14.36
CA ILE A 351 -8.09 3.15 -15.69
C ILE A 351 -7.29 4.21 -16.44
N LYS A 352 -7.75 5.46 -16.47
CA LYS A 352 -7.06 6.60 -17.11
C LYS A 352 -5.74 6.96 -16.43
N LEU A 353 -5.65 6.78 -15.11
CA LEU A 353 -4.42 7.03 -14.38
C LEU A 353 -3.35 6.01 -14.78
N PHE A 354 -3.68 4.72 -14.83
CA PHE A 354 -2.71 3.63 -15.04
C PHE A 354 -2.46 3.25 -16.50
N ARG A 355 -3.45 3.37 -17.39
CA ARG A 355 -3.28 3.09 -18.83
C ARG A 355 -2.98 4.36 -19.61
N TYR A 356 -1.86 4.36 -20.33
CA TYR A 356 -1.41 5.49 -21.16
C TYR A 356 -0.87 5.03 -22.52
N GLY A 357 -0.71 5.98 -23.45
CA GLY A 357 -0.30 5.70 -24.82
C GLY A 357 -1.28 4.76 -25.54
N SER A 358 -0.77 3.66 -26.11
CA SER A 358 -1.54 2.68 -26.90
C SER A 358 -2.67 2.01 -26.11
N PHE A 359 -2.56 2.01 -24.78
CA PHE A 359 -3.50 1.40 -23.83
C PHE A 359 -4.53 2.38 -23.30
N ALA A 360 -4.43 3.67 -23.65
CA ALA A 360 -5.28 4.71 -23.08
C ALA A 360 -6.79 4.41 -23.26
N TYR A 361 -7.58 4.70 -22.22
CA TYR A 361 -9.02 4.53 -22.24
C TYR A 361 -9.66 5.48 -23.27
N LYS A 362 -10.56 4.96 -24.13
CA LYS A 362 -11.14 5.68 -25.29
C LYS A 362 -12.53 6.29 -25.06
N GLY A 363 -13.09 6.24 -23.84
CA GLY A 363 -14.41 6.81 -23.54
C GLY A 363 -14.41 8.34 -23.35
N LYS A 364 -15.57 8.94 -23.06
CA LYS A 364 -15.75 10.40 -22.94
C LYS A 364 -14.71 11.03 -21.99
N ASP A 365 -14.15 12.16 -22.42
CA ASP A 365 -13.13 12.89 -21.67
C ASP A 365 -13.74 13.88 -20.67
N GLU A 366 -13.52 13.62 -19.39
CA GLU A 366 -13.74 14.62 -18.34
C GLU A 366 -12.68 15.73 -18.42
N LYS A 367 -13.13 16.97 -18.18
CA LYS A 367 -12.31 18.20 -18.29
C LYS A 367 -11.04 18.18 -17.42
N LEU A 368 -11.06 17.44 -16.30
CA LEU A 368 -9.94 17.30 -15.36
C LEU A 368 -8.72 16.58 -15.95
N PHE A 369 -8.92 15.55 -16.77
CA PHE A 369 -7.82 14.72 -17.30
C PHE A 369 -6.99 15.45 -18.36
N LYS A 370 -7.59 16.36 -19.12
CA LYS A 370 -6.85 17.19 -20.10
C LYS A 370 -5.81 18.11 -19.44
N THR A 371 -6.02 18.48 -18.17
CA THR A 371 -5.15 19.41 -17.43
C THR A 371 -3.93 18.71 -16.79
N ILE A 372 -3.97 17.38 -16.64
CA ILE A 372 -2.93 16.60 -15.92
C ILE A 372 -2.16 15.63 -16.82
N GLU A 373 -2.26 15.79 -18.13
CA GLU A 373 -1.55 14.98 -19.13
C GLU A 373 -0.47 15.78 -19.85
N VAL A 374 0.68 15.15 -20.08
CA VAL A 374 1.79 15.70 -20.86
C VAL A 374 2.10 14.82 -22.07
N PRO A 375 2.72 15.36 -23.13
CA PRO A 375 3.13 14.57 -24.28
C PRO A 375 4.05 13.42 -23.86
N LYS A 376 3.83 12.21 -24.39
CA LYS A 376 4.68 11.05 -24.08
C LYS A 376 6.13 11.26 -24.55
N SER A 377 6.37 12.12 -25.53
CA SER A 377 7.71 12.52 -25.96
C SER A 377 8.55 13.16 -24.84
N TYR A 378 7.91 13.66 -23.76
CA TYR A 378 8.61 14.17 -22.59
C TYR A 378 9.37 13.08 -21.83
N PHE A 379 9.26 11.80 -22.24
CA PHE A 379 10.12 10.72 -21.75
C PHE A 379 11.60 11.05 -21.88
N ARG A 380 11.96 11.84 -22.90
CA ARG A 380 13.30 12.36 -23.10
C ARG A 380 13.85 13.09 -21.87
N HIS A 381 13.03 13.86 -21.16
CA HIS A 381 13.48 14.69 -20.04
C HIS A 381 14.04 13.88 -18.88
N PHE A 382 13.33 12.82 -18.44
CA PHE A 382 13.82 12.00 -17.33
C PHE A 382 15.00 11.11 -17.74
N TYR A 383 15.16 10.78 -19.02
CA TYR A 383 16.36 10.08 -19.51
C TYR A 383 17.58 10.99 -19.62
N VAL A 384 17.40 12.27 -19.98
CA VAL A 384 18.48 13.27 -19.86
C VAL A 384 18.89 13.42 -18.41
N PHE A 385 17.90 13.62 -17.52
CA PHE A 385 18.14 13.72 -16.09
C PHE A 385 18.91 12.51 -15.56
N SER A 386 18.48 11.28 -15.87
CA SER A 386 19.14 10.08 -15.36
C SER A 386 20.54 9.87 -15.92
N ALA A 387 20.78 10.17 -17.19
CA ALA A 387 22.12 10.13 -17.78
C ALA A 387 23.07 11.14 -17.12
N VAL A 388 22.62 12.39 -16.94
CA VAL A 388 23.44 13.43 -16.29
C VAL A 388 23.66 13.09 -14.82
N PHE A 389 22.62 12.71 -14.08
CA PHE A 389 22.71 12.46 -12.66
C PHE A 389 23.58 11.23 -12.35
N SER A 390 23.47 10.15 -13.14
CA SER A 390 24.34 8.97 -12.99
C SER A 390 25.80 9.27 -13.34
N ALA A 391 26.06 10.01 -14.43
CA ALA A 391 27.41 10.40 -14.81
C ALA A 391 28.08 11.31 -13.76
N VAL A 392 27.38 12.32 -13.26
CA VAL A 392 27.89 13.22 -12.20
C VAL A 392 28.18 12.42 -10.92
N THR A 393 27.28 11.51 -10.53
CA THR A 393 27.48 10.65 -9.37
C THR A 393 28.69 9.73 -9.55
N LEU A 394 28.89 9.18 -10.76
CA LEU A 394 30.03 8.32 -11.08
C LEU A 394 31.35 9.09 -11.03
N ILE A 395 31.39 10.30 -11.62
CA ILE A 395 32.57 11.17 -11.58
C ILE A 395 32.92 11.51 -10.12
N TYR A 396 31.93 11.85 -9.31
CA TYR A 396 32.11 12.15 -7.89
C TYR A 396 32.62 10.94 -7.08
N MET A 397 32.08 9.76 -7.35
CA MET A 397 32.53 8.52 -6.71
C MET A 397 33.98 8.19 -7.10
N VAL A 398 34.34 8.32 -8.38
CA VAL A 398 35.71 8.14 -8.86
C VAL A 398 36.65 9.16 -8.25
N SER A 399 36.24 10.42 -8.12
CA SER A 399 37.08 11.47 -7.53
C SER A 399 37.42 11.19 -6.06
N ILE A 400 36.46 10.66 -5.30
CA ILE A 400 36.70 10.28 -3.91
C ILE A 400 37.62 9.05 -3.83
N TYR A 401 37.31 8.00 -4.59
CA TYR A 401 37.99 6.72 -4.44
C TYR A 401 39.39 6.67 -5.06
N PHE A 402 39.62 7.35 -6.18
CA PHE A 402 40.87 7.24 -6.93
C PHE A 402 41.68 8.53 -6.99
N LEU A 403 41.03 9.70 -6.82
CA LEU A 403 41.70 11.00 -6.90
C LEU A 403 41.88 11.65 -5.52
N SER A 404 41.58 10.91 -4.44
CA SER A 404 41.76 11.33 -3.04
C SER A 404 41.06 12.65 -2.68
N PHE A 405 39.98 13.01 -3.37
CA PHE A 405 39.15 14.13 -2.96
C PHE A 405 38.40 13.80 -1.66
N PRO A 406 38.26 14.77 -0.73
CA PRO A 406 37.52 14.53 0.50
C PRO A 406 36.05 14.29 0.18
N ALA A 407 35.46 13.29 0.83
CA ALA A 407 34.02 13.04 0.74
C ALA A 407 33.25 14.23 1.32
N ASN A 408 32.30 14.76 0.55
CA ASN A 408 31.52 15.93 0.95
C ASN A 408 30.54 15.57 2.09
N THR A 409 30.68 16.25 3.22
CA THR A 409 29.85 16.05 4.41
C THR A 409 28.36 16.26 4.15
N PHE A 410 27.99 17.18 3.26
CA PHE A 410 26.59 17.41 2.90
C PHE A 410 25.98 16.18 2.19
N VAL A 411 26.73 15.54 1.30
CA VAL A 411 26.29 14.31 0.62
C VAL A 411 26.11 13.19 1.63
N GLN A 412 27.07 13.02 2.55
CA GLN A 412 26.97 12.01 3.62
C GLN A 412 25.78 12.25 4.55
N ILE A 413 25.49 13.50 4.92
CA ILE A 413 24.30 13.85 5.71
C ILE A 413 23.03 13.46 4.97
N ILE A 414 22.92 13.77 3.68
CA ILE A 414 21.75 13.38 2.87
C ILE A 414 21.61 11.86 2.83
N MET A 415 22.68 11.13 2.53
CA MET A 415 22.66 9.66 2.46
C MET A 415 22.28 9.03 3.80
N ALA A 416 22.81 9.54 4.91
CA ALA A 416 22.46 9.08 6.26
C ALA A 416 20.96 9.28 6.58
N ARG A 417 20.32 10.33 6.05
CA ARG A 417 18.87 10.54 6.18
C ARG A 417 18.04 9.60 5.31
N ILE A 418 18.59 9.14 4.18
CA ILE A 418 17.89 8.27 3.24
C ILE A 418 17.99 6.80 3.64
N PHE A 419 19.18 6.28 3.96
CA PHE A 419 19.42 4.84 4.12
C PHE A 419 19.44 4.37 5.58
N THR A 420 19.64 5.27 6.55
CA THR A 420 19.65 4.98 8.01
C THR A 420 20.68 3.94 8.49
N ASP A 421 21.49 3.38 7.60
CA ASP A 421 22.57 2.45 7.94
C ASP A 421 23.76 3.19 8.56
N GLU A 422 24.28 2.65 9.66
CA GLU A 422 25.45 3.19 10.35
C GLU A 422 26.77 2.76 9.71
N GLU A 423 26.76 1.67 8.93
CA GLU A 423 27.94 1.07 8.33
C GLU A 423 27.67 0.66 6.86
N PRO A 424 28.69 0.74 5.98
CA PRO A 424 28.57 0.27 4.60
C PRO A 424 28.10 -1.18 4.51
N LYS A 425 27.24 -1.47 3.52
CA LYS A 425 26.69 -2.82 3.27
C LYS A 425 27.22 -3.47 2.00
N VAL A 426 27.93 -2.72 1.16
CA VAL A 426 28.51 -3.19 -0.09
C VAL A 426 29.95 -2.71 -0.19
N SER A 427 30.79 -3.46 -0.91
CA SER A 427 32.17 -3.02 -1.16
C SER A 427 32.24 -1.85 -2.14
N ALA A 428 33.33 -1.08 -2.08
CA ALA A 428 33.54 0.07 -2.96
C ALA A 428 33.51 -0.33 -4.45
N MET A 429 34.10 -1.48 -4.81
CA MET A 429 34.12 -1.99 -6.17
C MET A 429 32.73 -2.46 -6.64
N ALA A 430 31.93 -3.09 -5.77
CA ALA A 430 30.57 -3.51 -6.09
C ALA A 430 29.67 -2.31 -6.44
N ALA A 431 29.75 -1.25 -5.63
CA ALA A 431 28.99 -0.02 -5.84
C ALA A 431 29.48 0.73 -7.09
N LEU A 432 30.81 0.82 -7.29
CA LEU A 432 31.41 1.46 -8.47
C LEU A 432 30.98 0.75 -9.77
N LEU A 433 31.03 -0.58 -9.80
CA LEU A 433 30.62 -1.34 -10.97
C LEU A 433 29.11 -1.20 -11.23
N THR A 434 28.28 -1.33 -10.20
CA THR A 434 26.83 -1.14 -10.30
C THR A 434 26.50 0.23 -10.88
N LEU A 435 27.13 1.29 -10.38
CA LEU A 435 26.93 2.65 -10.89
C LEU A 435 27.46 2.83 -12.31
N SER A 436 28.58 2.18 -12.67
CA SER A 436 29.14 2.23 -14.03
C SER A 436 28.20 1.59 -15.05
N LEU A 437 27.70 0.38 -14.74
CA LEU A 437 26.71 -0.32 -15.58
C LEU A 437 25.40 0.47 -15.68
N LEU A 438 24.94 1.03 -14.55
CA LEU A 438 23.75 1.88 -14.52
C LEU A 438 23.93 3.16 -15.36
N THR A 439 25.09 3.80 -15.30
CA THR A 439 25.42 4.99 -16.11
C THR A 439 25.40 4.64 -17.59
N LEU A 440 26.01 3.50 -17.99
CA LEU A 440 25.93 2.99 -19.35
C LEU A 440 24.48 2.79 -19.81
N GLN A 441 23.64 2.19 -18.96
CA GLN A 441 22.21 2.01 -19.22
C GLN A 441 21.49 3.35 -19.39
N CYS A 442 21.68 4.30 -18.48
CA CYS A 442 21.06 5.62 -18.53
C CYS A 442 21.47 6.39 -19.80
N CYS A 443 22.75 6.40 -20.16
CA CYS A 443 23.26 7.01 -21.39
C CYS A 443 22.65 6.37 -22.64
N ARG A 444 22.61 5.03 -22.70
CA ARG A 444 21.98 4.30 -23.82
C ARG A 444 20.49 4.64 -23.94
N ARG A 445 19.75 4.61 -22.83
CA ARG A 445 18.32 4.94 -22.81
C ARG A 445 18.06 6.39 -23.21
N CYS A 446 18.93 7.32 -22.81
CA CYS A 446 18.91 8.70 -23.28
C CYS A 446 19.07 8.77 -24.79
N TYR A 447 20.11 8.14 -25.35
CA TYR A 447 20.30 8.06 -26.80
C TYR A 447 19.08 7.46 -27.52
N GLU A 448 18.57 6.32 -27.05
CA GLU A 448 17.40 5.66 -27.64
C GLU A 448 16.17 6.56 -27.65
N SER A 449 15.90 7.28 -26.57
CA SER A 449 14.73 8.16 -26.48
C SER A 449 14.80 9.36 -27.44
N HIS A 450 16.00 9.81 -27.81
CA HIS A 450 16.19 10.96 -28.72
C HIS A 450 16.29 10.53 -30.18
N LYS A 451 17.01 9.45 -30.46
CA LYS A 451 17.42 9.08 -31.82
C LYS A 451 16.68 7.86 -32.37
N LEU A 452 16.22 6.95 -31.51
CA LEU A 452 15.62 5.68 -31.93
C LEU A 452 14.08 5.68 -31.79
N GLN A 453 13.57 5.99 -30.61
CA GLN A 453 12.15 5.89 -30.29
C GLN A 453 11.30 6.89 -31.08
N VAL A 454 10.21 6.39 -31.66
CA VAL A 454 9.22 7.20 -32.37
C VAL A 454 8.02 7.38 -31.44
N PHE A 455 7.83 8.59 -30.92
CA PHE A 455 6.68 8.96 -30.11
C PHE A 455 5.54 9.46 -31.00
N ALA A 456 4.38 8.82 -30.94
CA ALA A 456 3.20 9.30 -31.65
C ALA A 456 2.76 10.66 -31.09
N ARG A 457 2.39 11.60 -31.97
CA ARG A 457 2.06 12.99 -31.59
C ARG A 457 0.84 13.07 -30.66
N THR A 458 -0.08 12.13 -30.81
CA THR A 458 -1.32 12.03 -30.02
C THR A 458 -1.13 11.29 -28.70
N SER A 459 0.04 10.66 -28.48
CA SER A 459 0.28 9.88 -27.27
C SER A 459 0.59 10.77 -26.07
N LYS A 460 -0.17 10.60 -25.01
CA LYS A 460 0.02 11.31 -23.74
C LYS A 460 0.39 10.38 -22.59
N ILE A 461 0.91 10.96 -21.51
CA ILE A 461 1.11 10.31 -20.22
C ILE A 461 0.62 11.23 -19.11
N ASN A 462 0.14 10.64 -18.01
CA ASN A 462 -0.26 11.37 -16.82
C ASN A 462 0.96 12.00 -16.11
N LEU A 463 0.79 13.22 -15.60
CA LEU A 463 1.83 13.98 -14.89
C LEU A 463 2.36 13.23 -13.66
N PHE A 464 1.53 12.44 -12.98
CA PHE A 464 1.94 11.59 -11.87
C PHE A 464 3.01 10.57 -12.31
N PHE A 465 2.74 9.82 -13.38
CA PHE A 465 3.70 8.84 -13.92
C PHE A 465 4.95 9.48 -14.48
N TYR A 466 4.81 10.68 -15.07
CA TYR A 466 5.95 11.48 -15.49
C TYR A 466 6.85 11.82 -14.29
N GLY A 467 6.28 12.26 -13.16
CA GLY A 467 7.02 12.52 -11.92
C GLY A 467 7.65 11.26 -11.32
N THR A 468 6.91 10.14 -11.29
CA THR A 468 7.41 8.85 -10.78
C THR A 468 8.66 8.38 -11.54
N ALA A 469 8.79 8.68 -12.83
CA ALA A 469 9.99 8.33 -13.59
C ALA A 469 11.25 9.07 -13.10
N PHE A 470 11.15 10.34 -12.70
CA PHE A 470 12.28 11.06 -12.10
C PHE A 470 12.65 10.48 -10.73
N VAL A 471 11.65 10.21 -9.90
CA VAL A 471 11.85 9.60 -8.57
C VAL A 471 12.52 8.25 -8.70
N HIS A 472 12.08 7.41 -9.64
CA HIS A 472 12.66 6.11 -9.95
C HIS A 472 14.16 6.20 -10.26
N TYR A 473 14.54 7.03 -11.23
CA TYR A 473 15.96 7.13 -11.63
C TYR A 473 16.82 7.76 -10.54
N ALA A 474 16.32 8.79 -9.86
CA ALA A 474 17.03 9.39 -8.73
C ALA A 474 17.25 8.35 -7.61
N ALA A 475 16.20 7.63 -7.21
CA ALA A 475 16.28 6.59 -6.20
C ALA A 475 17.24 5.48 -6.61
N LEU A 476 17.16 4.96 -7.83
CA LEU A 476 18.04 3.88 -8.29
C LEU A 476 19.54 4.26 -8.25
N ILE A 477 19.87 5.48 -8.69
CA ILE A 477 21.24 6.00 -8.66
C ILE A 477 21.72 6.16 -7.21
N LEU A 478 20.87 6.69 -6.33
CA LEU A 478 21.18 6.84 -4.91
C LEU A 478 21.32 5.48 -4.20
N ILE A 479 20.49 4.49 -4.53
CA ILE A 479 20.56 3.12 -3.97
C ILE A 479 21.87 2.45 -4.36
N ALA A 480 22.34 2.65 -5.60
CA ALA A 480 23.59 2.06 -6.08
C ALA A 480 24.82 2.52 -5.27
N VAL A 481 24.79 3.72 -4.69
CA VAL A 481 25.93 4.31 -3.96
C VAL A 481 25.71 4.48 -2.46
N GLY A 482 24.46 4.57 -2.02
CA GLY A 482 24.10 5.09 -0.70
C GLY A 482 24.52 4.22 0.48
N GLN A 483 24.88 2.96 0.22
CA GLN A 483 25.36 2.00 1.20
C GLN A 483 26.84 1.61 0.98
N ALA A 484 27.57 2.38 0.16
CA ALA A 484 28.99 2.17 -0.12
C ALA A 484 29.90 2.90 0.90
N PRO A 485 31.19 2.50 1.03
CA PRO A 485 32.15 3.19 1.88
C PRO A 485 32.27 4.67 1.52
N LEU A 486 32.44 5.55 2.51
CA LEU A 486 32.46 7.01 2.38
C LEU A 486 31.16 7.69 1.92
N PHE A 487 30.13 6.92 1.53
CA PHE A 487 28.77 7.40 1.25
C PHE A 487 27.79 7.08 2.37
N CYS A 488 28.08 6.04 3.17
CA CYS A 488 27.21 5.51 4.22
C CYS A 488 27.83 5.63 5.61
N GLY A 489 27.16 6.32 6.52
CA GLY A 489 27.55 6.40 7.93
C GLY A 489 28.94 7.01 8.18
N GLU A 490 29.46 6.83 9.40
CA GLU A 490 30.85 7.14 9.72
C GLU A 490 31.73 5.96 9.29
N GLN A 491 32.73 6.23 8.45
CA GLN A 491 33.69 5.22 8.02
C GLN A 491 34.56 4.79 9.22
N LYS A 492 34.34 3.57 9.72
CA LYS A 492 35.17 2.95 10.75
C LYS A 492 36.19 2.03 10.11
N GLY A 493 37.46 2.45 10.12
CA GLY A 493 38.58 1.66 9.55
C GLY A 493 38.72 1.79 8.02
N ASP A 494 39.57 0.94 7.44
CA ASP A 494 39.95 1.01 6.03
C ASP A 494 38.78 0.73 5.08
N ILE A 495 38.85 1.30 3.88
CA ILE A 495 37.85 1.09 2.83
C ILE A 495 37.84 -0.38 2.42
N GLN A 496 36.70 -1.03 2.57
CA GLN A 496 36.49 -2.35 2.01
C GLN A 496 36.32 -2.26 0.48
N TRP A 497 37.40 -2.52 -0.24
CA TRP A 497 37.40 -2.45 -1.70
C TRP A 497 36.66 -3.59 -2.37
N THR A 498 36.78 -4.80 -1.83
CA THR A 498 36.15 -6.01 -2.38
C THR A 498 35.61 -6.90 -1.26
N ASP A 499 34.58 -7.67 -1.56
CA ASP A 499 34.05 -8.77 -0.74
C ASP A 499 34.06 -10.09 -1.53
N ASP A 500 34.06 -11.21 -0.82
CA ASP A 500 34.26 -12.53 -1.43
C ASP A 500 33.11 -12.95 -2.35
N TRP A 501 31.88 -12.52 -2.05
CA TRP A 501 30.73 -12.73 -2.92
C TRP A 501 30.94 -12.01 -4.26
N THR A 502 31.27 -10.72 -4.21
CA THR A 502 31.35 -9.90 -5.42
C THR A 502 32.50 -10.33 -6.34
N LYS A 503 33.63 -10.79 -5.78
CA LYS A 503 34.76 -11.36 -6.55
C LYS A 503 34.32 -12.49 -7.48
N LEU A 504 33.40 -13.35 -7.03
CA LEU A 504 32.92 -14.52 -7.80
C LEU A 504 31.92 -14.13 -8.90
N VAL A 505 31.16 -13.04 -8.71
CA VAL A 505 30.03 -12.71 -9.60
C VAL A 505 30.29 -11.56 -10.58
N TYR A 506 31.43 -10.86 -10.51
CA TYR A 506 31.72 -9.71 -11.38
C TYR A 506 31.61 -10.02 -12.88
N VAL A 507 32.43 -10.95 -13.37
CA VAL A 507 32.47 -11.32 -14.79
C VAL A 507 31.12 -11.82 -15.30
N PRO A 508 30.44 -12.79 -14.65
CA PRO A 508 29.14 -13.24 -15.13
C PRO A 508 28.08 -12.13 -15.08
N CYS A 509 28.10 -11.25 -14.07
CA CYS A 509 27.18 -10.10 -14.00
C CYS A 509 27.42 -9.11 -15.15
N ILE A 510 28.67 -8.75 -15.45
CA ILE A 510 29.01 -7.84 -16.56
C ILE A 510 28.54 -8.45 -17.89
N LEU A 511 28.86 -9.72 -18.15
CA LEU A 511 28.46 -10.40 -19.38
C LEU A 511 26.93 -10.46 -19.53
N LEU A 512 26.22 -10.83 -18.46
CA LEU A 512 24.76 -10.90 -18.46
C LEU A 512 24.13 -9.51 -18.63
N PHE A 513 24.68 -8.48 -18.00
CA PHE A 513 24.22 -7.11 -18.16
C PHE A 513 24.38 -6.62 -19.60
N LEU A 514 25.56 -6.81 -20.20
CA LEU A 514 25.83 -6.42 -21.58
C LEU A 514 24.92 -7.18 -22.56
N LEU A 515 24.72 -8.48 -22.34
CA LEU A 515 23.81 -9.29 -23.15
C LEU A 515 22.35 -8.81 -23.04
N ALA A 516 21.85 -8.56 -21.83
CA ALA A 516 20.50 -8.05 -21.60
C ALA A 516 20.33 -6.64 -22.17
N SER A 517 21.33 -5.77 -21.99
CA SER A 517 21.34 -4.39 -22.51
C SER A 517 21.27 -4.40 -24.04
N TYR A 518 22.07 -5.25 -24.69
CA TYR A 518 22.04 -5.47 -26.14
C TYR A 518 20.71 -6.05 -26.61
N GLY A 519 20.16 -7.06 -25.92
CA GLY A 519 18.85 -7.65 -26.23
C GLY A 519 17.72 -6.62 -26.14
N GLN A 520 17.77 -5.74 -25.15
CA GLN A 520 16.82 -4.64 -25.01
C GLN A 520 16.97 -3.62 -26.14
N TYR A 521 18.19 -3.19 -26.45
CA TYR A 521 18.47 -2.26 -27.55
C TYR A 521 17.92 -2.79 -28.88
N ASN A 522 18.26 -4.04 -29.20
CA ASN A 522 17.79 -4.73 -30.40
C ASN A 522 16.27 -4.77 -30.49
N SER A 523 15.60 -5.03 -29.37
CA SER A 523 14.14 -5.05 -29.32
C SER A 523 13.56 -3.66 -29.62
N ASN A 524 14.18 -2.60 -29.11
CA ASN A 524 13.77 -1.22 -29.40
C ASN A 524 14.03 -0.82 -30.85
N VAL A 525 15.12 -1.32 -31.47
CA VAL A 525 15.40 -1.10 -32.89
C VAL A 525 14.33 -1.74 -33.77
N VAL A 526 13.94 -2.98 -33.48
CA VAL A 526 12.84 -3.65 -34.20
C VAL A 526 11.56 -2.83 -34.10
N LEU A 527 11.20 -2.36 -32.89
CA LEU A 527 10.00 -1.54 -32.68
C LEU A 527 10.06 -0.19 -33.41
N ALA A 528 11.23 0.44 -33.48
CA ALA A 528 11.42 1.69 -34.21
C ALA A 528 11.32 1.50 -35.73
N ASN A 529 11.91 0.42 -36.26
CA ASN A 529 11.93 0.12 -37.69
C ASN A 529 10.54 -0.22 -38.25
N LEU A 530 9.58 -0.65 -37.41
CA LEU A 530 8.18 -0.80 -37.84
C LEU A 530 7.55 0.52 -38.32
N ARG A 531 8.10 1.65 -37.86
CA ARG A 531 7.61 3.00 -38.08
C ARG A 531 8.48 3.82 -39.03
N ARG A 532 9.63 3.29 -39.45
CA ARG A 532 10.59 3.97 -40.31
C ARG A 532 10.77 3.26 -41.64
N ASP A 533 11.18 3.99 -42.67
CA ASP A 533 11.64 3.42 -43.93
C ASP A 533 13.15 3.12 -43.92
N LYS A 534 13.68 2.67 -45.07
CA LYS A 534 15.10 2.36 -45.25
C LYS A 534 16.02 3.59 -45.12
N THR A 535 15.49 4.80 -45.27
CA THR A 535 16.22 6.07 -45.10
C THR A 535 16.23 6.53 -43.64
N GLY A 536 15.43 5.88 -42.78
CA GLY A 536 15.27 6.22 -41.36
C GLY A 536 14.20 7.27 -41.08
N ALA A 537 13.47 7.74 -42.11
CA ALA A 537 12.38 8.68 -41.96
C ALA A 537 11.15 8.00 -41.35
N VAL A 538 10.41 8.71 -40.49
CA VAL A 538 9.18 8.19 -39.87
C VAL A 538 8.06 8.22 -40.91
N VAL A 539 7.65 7.04 -41.37
CA VAL A 539 6.60 6.87 -42.38
C VAL A 539 5.23 6.58 -41.78
N THR A 540 5.17 6.12 -40.53
CA THR A 540 3.89 5.87 -39.85
C THR A 540 4.02 5.93 -38.33
N GLU A 541 2.97 6.42 -37.67
CA GLU A 541 2.82 6.36 -36.21
C GLU A 541 1.93 5.17 -35.77
N ALA A 542 1.36 4.42 -36.72
CA ALA A 542 0.50 3.29 -36.45
C ALA A 542 1.27 2.14 -35.77
N HIS A 543 0.55 1.37 -34.97
CA HIS A 543 1.10 0.15 -34.38
C HIS A 543 1.09 -0.98 -35.40
N LYS A 544 2.14 -1.81 -35.38
CA LYS A 544 2.28 -3.01 -36.19
C LYS A 544 2.73 -4.17 -35.30
N ILE A 545 2.53 -5.39 -35.76
CA ILE A 545 3.00 -6.60 -35.07
C ILE A 545 4.53 -6.72 -35.25
N PRO A 546 5.35 -6.64 -34.19
CA PRO A 546 6.78 -6.90 -34.30
C PRO A 546 7.03 -8.37 -34.62
N ARG A 547 7.99 -8.66 -35.51
CA ARG A 547 8.39 -10.00 -35.97
C ARG A 547 9.92 -10.13 -35.92
N GLY A 548 10.41 -11.35 -35.77
CA GLY A 548 11.84 -11.66 -35.75
C GLY A 548 12.48 -11.65 -34.35
N LYS A 549 13.55 -12.42 -34.18
CA LYS A 549 14.29 -12.60 -32.92
C LYS A 549 13.35 -13.06 -31.79
N MET A 550 13.52 -12.57 -30.57
CA MET A 550 12.69 -12.93 -29.42
C MET A 550 11.21 -12.52 -29.59
N PHE A 551 10.88 -11.59 -30.50
CA PHE A 551 9.47 -11.24 -30.70
C PHE A 551 8.64 -12.41 -31.21
N ASP A 552 9.24 -13.42 -31.85
CA ASP A 552 8.49 -14.59 -32.31
C ASP A 552 8.01 -15.49 -31.18
N ILE A 553 8.64 -15.37 -30.00
CA ILE A 553 8.35 -16.16 -28.80
C ILE A 553 7.58 -15.32 -27.77
N VAL A 554 7.98 -14.07 -27.55
CA VAL A 554 7.42 -13.19 -26.51
C VAL A 554 6.98 -11.84 -27.07
N SER A 555 5.96 -11.25 -26.48
CA SER A 555 5.38 -9.98 -26.93
C SER A 555 6.22 -8.77 -26.56
N SER A 556 6.90 -8.83 -25.42
CA SER A 556 7.65 -7.72 -24.81
C SER A 556 9.08 -8.12 -24.40
N PRO A 557 9.94 -8.60 -25.33
CA PRO A 557 11.31 -9.03 -25.00
C PRO A 557 12.16 -7.93 -24.36
N HIS A 558 11.98 -6.66 -24.77
CA HIS A 558 12.64 -5.50 -24.16
C HIS A 558 12.36 -5.34 -22.65
N ARG A 559 11.20 -5.81 -22.18
CA ARG A 559 10.80 -5.76 -20.76
C ARG A 559 11.40 -6.91 -19.97
N LEU A 560 11.49 -8.09 -20.58
CA LEU A 560 12.26 -9.21 -20.00
C LEU A 560 13.72 -8.82 -19.81
N CYS A 561 14.35 -8.21 -20.83
CA CYS A 561 15.71 -7.72 -20.71
C CYS A 561 15.85 -6.65 -19.60
N GLU A 562 14.87 -5.77 -19.41
CA GLU A 562 14.89 -4.81 -18.29
C GLU A 562 14.90 -5.54 -16.94
N ILE A 563 14.08 -6.58 -16.76
CA ILE A 563 14.09 -7.39 -15.52
C ILE A 563 15.48 -7.96 -15.27
N VAL A 564 16.12 -8.56 -16.29
CA VAL A 564 17.46 -9.14 -16.18
C VAL A 564 18.50 -8.09 -15.78
N LEU A 565 18.43 -6.87 -16.32
CA LEU A 565 19.32 -5.78 -15.94
C LEU A 565 19.23 -5.48 -14.43
N TYR A 566 18.03 -5.41 -13.86
CA TYR A 566 17.85 -5.13 -12.43
C TYR A 566 18.24 -6.30 -11.54
N VAL A 567 18.03 -7.55 -11.98
CA VAL A 567 18.54 -8.74 -11.28
C VAL A 567 20.05 -8.68 -11.17
N VAL A 568 20.75 -8.27 -12.23
CA VAL A 568 22.21 -8.08 -12.19
C VAL A 568 22.59 -6.97 -11.20
N LEU A 569 21.94 -5.81 -11.23
CA LEU A 569 22.22 -4.72 -10.28
C LEU A 569 22.01 -5.17 -8.81
N ALA A 570 20.95 -5.95 -8.55
CA ALA A 570 20.67 -6.50 -7.23
C ALA A 570 21.65 -7.62 -6.82
N THR A 571 22.23 -8.34 -7.77
CA THR A 571 23.27 -9.35 -7.48
C THR A 571 24.60 -8.69 -7.12
N LEU A 572 24.93 -7.59 -7.81
CA LEU A 572 26.14 -6.80 -7.52
C LEU A 572 26.01 -6.00 -6.22
N THR A 573 24.82 -5.48 -5.91
CA THR A 573 24.55 -4.72 -4.68
C THR A 573 23.34 -5.31 -3.96
N PRO A 574 23.48 -6.46 -3.26
CA PRO A 574 22.37 -7.21 -2.67
C PRO A 574 21.85 -6.59 -1.38
N THR A 575 21.63 -5.28 -1.39
CA THR A 575 21.04 -4.57 -0.28
C THR A 575 19.53 -4.68 -0.30
N ARG A 576 18.89 -4.56 0.87
CA ARG A 576 17.43 -4.65 0.98
C ARG A 576 16.71 -3.70 0.02
N THR A 577 17.18 -2.45 -0.06
CA THR A 577 16.56 -1.44 -0.93
C THR A 577 16.75 -1.75 -2.41
N MET A 578 17.91 -2.27 -2.81
CA MET A 578 18.12 -2.71 -4.19
C MET A 578 17.27 -3.94 -4.55
N LEU A 579 17.08 -4.89 -3.63
CA LEU A 579 16.20 -6.04 -3.84
C LEU A 579 14.74 -5.61 -3.99
N ILE A 580 14.27 -4.68 -3.15
CA ILE A 580 12.92 -4.09 -3.26
C ILE A 580 12.76 -3.33 -4.58
N MET A 581 13.79 -2.58 -5.00
CA MET A 581 13.83 -1.88 -6.27
C MET A 581 13.71 -2.84 -7.46
N CYS A 582 14.47 -3.94 -7.43
CA CYS A 582 14.39 -5.00 -8.43
C CYS A 582 13.00 -5.65 -8.45
N PHE A 583 12.42 -5.93 -7.29
CA PHE A 583 11.06 -6.47 -7.18
C PHE A 583 10.00 -5.52 -7.76
N TRP A 584 10.13 -4.22 -7.49
CA TRP A 584 9.25 -3.20 -8.08
C TRP A 584 9.33 -3.21 -9.61
N VAL A 585 10.54 -3.24 -10.19
CA VAL A 585 10.72 -3.34 -11.64
C VAL A 585 10.12 -4.63 -12.18
N PHE A 586 10.37 -5.75 -11.52
CA PHE A 586 9.82 -7.05 -11.90
C PHE A 586 8.29 -7.00 -12.03
N CYS A 587 7.59 -6.52 -10.99
CA CYS A 587 6.14 -6.37 -11.00
C CYS A 587 5.66 -5.43 -12.12
N ASN A 588 6.28 -4.25 -12.25
CA ASN A 588 5.87 -3.24 -13.23
C ASN A 588 6.07 -3.73 -14.69
N GLN A 589 7.19 -4.40 -14.97
CA GLN A 589 7.49 -4.91 -16.32
C GLN A 589 6.57 -6.06 -16.72
N ILE A 590 6.28 -7.00 -15.80
CA ILE A 590 5.33 -8.09 -16.04
C ILE A 590 3.94 -7.54 -16.30
N GLN A 591 3.44 -6.69 -15.42
CA GLN A 591 2.10 -6.12 -15.54
C GLN A 591 1.94 -5.37 -16.87
N SER A 592 2.93 -4.54 -17.19
CA SER A 592 2.94 -3.81 -18.45
C SER A 592 2.95 -4.78 -19.65
N ALA A 593 3.74 -5.87 -19.59
CA ALA A 593 3.85 -6.84 -20.67
C ALA A 593 2.56 -7.61 -20.91
N VAL A 594 1.85 -7.99 -19.85
CA VAL A 594 0.52 -8.60 -19.94
C VAL A 594 -0.47 -7.65 -20.62
N HIS A 595 -0.50 -6.37 -20.22
CA HIS A 595 -1.35 -5.37 -20.89
C HIS A 595 -0.99 -5.20 -22.37
N ALA A 596 0.30 -5.20 -22.71
CA ALA A 596 0.76 -5.15 -24.09
C ALA A 596 0.30 -6.35 -24.91
N HIS A 597 0.43 -7.55 -24.35
CA HIS A 597 0.02 -8.79 -24.99
C HIS A 597 -1.48 -8.85 -25.25
N GLU A 598 -2.31 -8.53 -24.25
CA GLU A 598 -3.76 -8.51 -24.39
C GLU A 598 -4.24 -7.47 -25.40
N TRP A 599 -3.61 -6.29 -25.41
CA TRP A 599 -3.90 -5.29 -26.41
C TRP A 599 -3.56 -5.75 -27.83
N TYR A 600 -2.42 -6.43 -28.02
CA TYR A 600 -2.07 -6.98 -29.33
C TYR A 600 -3.08 -8.02 -29.80
N LYS A 601 -3.52 -8.93 -28.92
CA LYS A 601 -4.57 -9.93 -29.20
C LYS A 601 -5.89 -9.28 -29.61
N ARG A 602 -6.31 -8.23 -28.90
CA ARG A 602 -7.57 -7.51 -29.19
C ARG A 602 -7.49 -6.68 -30.46
N THR A 603 -6.31 -6.15 -30.79
CA THR A 603 -6.13 -5.19 -31.90
C THR A 603 -5.87 -5.88 -33.23
N PHE A 604 -5.09 -6.96 -33.25
CA PHE A 604 -4.67 -7.62 -34.48
C PHE A 604 -5.25 -9.04 -34.56
N LYS A 605 -6.13 -9.26 -35.55
CA LYS A 605 -6.70 -10.59 -35.81
C LYS A 605 -5.64 -11.65 -36.10
N ASP A 606 -4.57 -11.28 -36.81
CA ASP A 606 -3.47 -12.16 -37.19
C ASP A 606 -2.32 -12.20 -36.16
N TYR A 607 -2.61 -11.85 -34.90
CA TYR A 607 -1.60 -11.90 -33.84
C TYR A 607 -1.18 -13.35 -33.55
N PRO A 608 0.14 -13.66 -33.47
CA PRO A 608 0.60 -15.04 -33.26
C PRO A 608 0.11 -15.63 -31.94
N LYS A 609 -0.66 -16.72 -32.01
CA LYS A 609 -1.27 -17.38 -30.85
C LYS A 609 -0.27 -18.03 -29.90
N ASN A 610 0.90 -18.44 -30.40
CA ASN A 610 1.93 -19.13 -29.62
C ASN A 610 2.85 -18.17 -28.84
N ARG A 611 2.68 -16.85 -28.98
CA ARG A 611 3.47 -15.87 -28.23
C ARG A 611 2.99 -15.80 -26.79
N THR A 612 3.92 -15.73 -25.87
CA THR A 612 3.65 -15.36 -24.48
C THR A 612 3.89 -13.85 -24.27
N ALA A 613 3.46 -13.29 -23.13
CA ALA A 613 3.56 -11.86 -22.85
C ALA A 613 5.02 -11.42 -22.61
N ILE A 614 5.77 -12.15 -21.79
CA ILE A 614 7.13 -11.78 -21.34
C ILE A 614 8.06 -12.97 -21.09
N PHE A 615 7.60 -14.05 -20.46
CA PHE A 615 8.42 -15.22 -20.16
C PHE A 615 8.18 -16.30 -21.20
N PRO A 616 9.22 -16.72 -21.96
CA PRO A 616 9.08 -17.75 -22.98
C PRO A 616 8.37 -19.00 -22.44
N TYR A 617 7.32 -19.43 -23.12
CA TYR A 617 6.58 -20.66 -22.82
C TYR A 617 5.86 -20.71 -21.45
N LEU A 618 5.83 -19.61 -20.70
CA LEU A 618 5.19 -19.54 -19.38
C LEU A 618 4.10 -18.46 -19.29
N LEU A 619 4.47 -17.18 -19.51
CA LEU A 619 3.58 -16.04 -19.29
C LEU A 619 3.70 -14.99 -20.38
#